data_AF-A0A2T3M4Q3-F1
#
_entry.id   AF-A0A2T3M4Q3-F1
#
_cell.length_a   1.000
_cell.length_b   1.000
_cell.length_c   1.000
_cell.angle_alpha   90.00
_cell.angle_beta   90.00
_cell.angle_gamma   90.00
#
_symmetry.space_group_name_H-M   'P 1'
#
loop_
_entity.id
_entity.type
_entity.pdbx_description
1 polymer ?
#
loop_
_entity_poly.entity_id
_entity_poly.type
_entity_poly.pdbx_seq_one_letter_code
_entity_poly.pdbx_strand_id
1 'polypeptide(L)'
;KKSVQRPPPVAGITTTTRPTTFTVDPTLTLASDIKDDKGRVLFKKGLKINPFDASTWPNGQQLPHFTLSKQLVFLDGDDPQQLQWAKTYQAKVAKAIPTQTIKWILINGEPETVFKVLHQRIYFDQRGDITRKLTVKHVPTVAKQVNTHWQLQEFDVSHEKDTPLSQ
;
A
#
# COMPACT_ATOMS: atom_id res chain seq x y z
N LYS A 1 -10.32 18.63 17.42
CA LYS A 1 -10.25 17.21 17.85
C LYS A 1 -10.87 16.23 16.82
N LYS A 2 -11.94 16.57 16.07
CA LYS A 2 -12.54 15.70 15.02
C LYS A 2 -11.60 15.27 13.87
N SER A 3 -10.66 16.12 13.43
CA SER A 3 -9.78 15.81 12.29
C SER A 3 -8.76 14.67 12.55
N VAL A 4 -8.51 14.31 13.81
CA VAL A 4 -7.62 13.18 14.15
C VAL A 4 -8.36 11.85 13.99
N GLN A 5 -9.66 11.84 14.30
CA GLN A 5 -10.52 10.65 14.20
C GLN A 5 -10.95 10.38 12.75
N ARG A 6 -11.24 11.42 11.96
CA ARG A 6 -11.62 11.30 10.56
C ARG A 6 -10.70 12.13 9.66
N PRO A 7 -9.63 11.53 9.12
CA PRO A 7 -8.74 12.20 8.18
C PRO A 7 -9.48 12.58 6.89
N PRO A 8 -9.04 13.63 6.18
CA PRO A 8 -9.60 13.97 4.87
C PRO A 8 -9.43 12.82 3.86
N PRO A 9 -10.45 12.53 3.02
CA PRO A 9 -10.35 11.51 1.98
C PRO A 9 -9.25 11.84 0.96
N VAL A 10 -8.63 10.81 0.39
CA VAL A 10 -7.73 10.94 -0.76
C VAL A 10 -8.59 11.17 -2.01
N ALA A 11 -8.41 12.33 -2.64
CA ALA A 11 -9.18 12.70 -3.82
C ALA A 11 -8.83 11.83 -5.06
N GLY A 12 -9.83 11.59 -5.92
CA GLY A 12 -9.64 10.96 -7.23
C GLY A 12 -9.51 9.43 -7.22
N ILE A 13 -9.71 8.78 -6.06
CA ILE A 13 -9.79 7.33 -5.94
C ILE A 13 -11.27 6.92 -5.90
N THR A 14 -11.64 5.89 -6.65
CA THR A 14 -13.03 5.39 -6.71
C THR A 14 -13.11 3.90 -6.38
N THR A 15 -14.32 3.38 -6.16
CA THR A 15 -14.52 1.94 -5.98
C THR A 15 -14.19 1.18 -7.27
N THR A 16 -13.53 0.04 -7.15
CA THR A 16 -13.22 -0.88 -8.25
C THR A 16 -14.51 -1.54 -8.75
N THR A 17 -14.83 -1.34 -10.03
CA THR A 17 -15.95 -2.01 -10.71
C THR A 17 -15.50 -2.86 -11.90
N ARG A 18 -14.25 -2.69 -12.34
CA ARG A 18 -13.64 -3.42 -13.46
C ARG A 18 -12.19 -3.75 -13.08
N PRO A 19 -11.96 -4.87 -12.37
CA PRO A 19 -10.70 -5.11 -11.71
C PRO A 19 -9.60 -5.37 -12.73
N THR A 20 -8.47 -4.72 -12.54
CA THR A 20 -7.26 -4.96 -13.33
C THR A 20 -6.10 -5.43 -12.45
N THR A 21 -5.08 -6.00 -13.09
CA THR A 21 -3.80 -6.28 -12.45
C THR A 21 -2.70 -5.61 -13.26
N PHE A 22 -1.86 -4.83 -12.60
CA PHE A 22 -0.79 -4.07 -13.24
C PHE A 22 0.45 -4.03 -12.36
N THR A 23 1.56 -3.56 -12.91
CA THR A 23 2.83 -3.45 -12.20
C THR A 23 3.33 -2.01 -12.16
N VAL A 24 4.09 -1.70 -11.11
CA VAL A 24 4.78 -0.42 -10.94
C VAL A 24 6.24 -0.68 -10.63
N ASP A 25 7.13 -0.04 -11.39
CA ASP A 25 8.57 -0.04 -11.13
C ASP A 25 8.88 0.95 -9.99
N PRO A 26 9.38 0.49 -8.84
CA PRO A 26 9.73 1.36 -7.71
C PRO A 26 11.11 2.02 -7.87
N THR A 27 11.78 1.91 -9.02
CA THR A 27 13.10 2.50 -9.26
C THR A 27 13.06 4.01 -9.10
N LEU A 28 13.81 4.50 -8.12
CA LEU A 28 14.02 5.92 -7.86
C LEU A 28 15.29 6.38 -8.56
N THR A 29 15.24 7.56 -9.16
CA THR A 29 16.43 8.22 -9.72
C THR A 29 16.76 9.44 -8.87
N LEU A 30 18.00 9.54 -8.37
CA LEU A 30 18.42 10.71 -7.59
C LEU A 30 18.37 11.98 -8.44
N ALA A 31 17.56 12.95 -8.00
CA ALA A 31 17.40 14.24 -8.69
C ALA A 31 18.62 15.17 -8.54
N SER A 32 19.43 14.97 -7.52
CA SER A 32 20.63 15.75 -7.19
C SER A 32 21.71 14.89 -6.54
N ASP A 33 22.95 15.36 -6.56
CA ASP A 33 24.04 14.76 -5.79
C ASP A 33 23.69 14.76 -4.30
N ILE A 34 23.95 13.64 -3.61
CA ILE A 34 23.94 13.56 -2.15
C ILE A 34 25.38 13.82 -1.69
N LYS A 35 25.53 14.77 -0.77
CA LYS A 35 26.83 15.20 -0.25
C LYS A 35 26.92 14.98 1.25
N ASP A 36 28.12 14.77 1.77
CA ASP A 36 28.37 14.78 3.21
C ASP A 36 28.42 16.22 3.76
N ASP A 37 28.64 16.34 5.08
CA ASP A 37 28.79 17.59 5.81
C ASP A 37 29.97 18.45 5.34
N LYS A 38 30.95 17.85 4.65
CA LYS A 38 32.13 18.51 4.07
C LYS A 38 31.96 18.84 2.59
N GLY A 39 30.78 18.58 2.02
CA GLY A 39 30.47 18.85 0.61
C GLY A 39 31.02 17.81 -0.38
N ARG A 40 31.58 16.70 0.10
CA ARG A 40 32.03 15.60 -0.76
C ARG A 40 30.83 14.81 -1.25
N VAL A 41 30.80 14.47 -2.54
CA VAL A 41 29.69 13.73 -3.13
C VAL A 41 29.75 12.27 -2.72
N LEU A 42 28.75 11.81 -1.98
CA LEU A 42 28.56 10.42 -1.59
C LEU A 42 27.90 9.62 -2.71
N PHE A 43 26.84 10.19 -3.31
CA PHE A 43 26.10 9.57 -4.42
C PHE A 43 25.77 10.60 -5.49
N LYS A 44 25.96 10.23 -6.76
CA LYS A 44 25.76 11.13 -7.89
C LYS A 44 24.28 11.22 -8.29
N LYS A 45 23.87 12.41 -8.74
CA LYS A 45 22.63 12.62 -9.51
C LYS A 45 22.53 11.58 -10.62
N GLY A 46 21.34 11.05 -10.85
CA GLY A 46 21.10 10.02 -11.86
C GLY A 46 21.32 8.59 -11.38
N LEU A 47 21.85 8.38 -10.16
CA LEU A 47 21.88 7.05 -9.54
C LEU A 47 20.46 6.49 -9.47
N LYS A 48 20.29 5.28 -9.99
CA LYS A 48 19.03 4.53 -9.98
C LYS A 48 19.07 3.49 -8.88
N ILE A 49 18.03 3.47 -8.04
CA ILE A 49 17.92 2.56 -6.91
C ILE A 49 16.53 1.94 -6.95
N ASN A 50 16.47 0.62 -7.02
CA ASN A 50 15.24 -0.14 -6.87
C ASN A 50 15.25 -0.83 -5.49
N PRO A 51 14.29 -0.53 -4.59
CA PRO A 51 14.25 -1.10 -3.24
C PRO A 51 14.02 -2.62 -3.19
N PHE A 52 13.63 -3.23 -4.31
CA PHE A 52 13.45 -4.68 -4.46
C PHE A 52 14.60 -5.36 -5.20
N ASP A 53 15.65 -4.62 -5.57
CA ASP A 53 16.84 -5.13 -6.22
C ASP A 53 18.11 -4.58 -5.56
N ALA A 54 18.67 -5.35 -4.63
CA ALA A 54 19.88 -4.98 -3.91
C ALA A 54 21.10 -4.76 -4.83
N SER A 55 21.12 -5.33 -6.04
CA SER A 55 22.21 -5.08 -7.00
C SER A 55 22.25 -3.64 -7.50
N THR A 56 21.12 -2.92 -7.41
CA THR A 56 21.04 -1.49 -7.75
C THR A 56 21.43 -0.57 -6.61
N TRP A 57 21.67 -1.11 -5.41
CA TRP A 57 21.94 -0.29 -4.23
C TRP A 57 23.41 0.15 -4.22
N PRO A 58 23.70 1.41 -3.84
CA PRO A 58 25.08 1.84 -3.66
C PRO A 58 25.76 0.98 -2.58
N ASN A 59 26.95 0.46 -2.87
CA ASN A 59 27.68 -0.51 -2.05
C ASN A 59 27.00 -1.89 -1.93
N GLY A 60 26.10 -2.24 -2.85
CA GLY A 60 25.21 -3.41 -2.82
C GLY A 60 25.89 -4.79 -2.74
N GLN A 61 27.20 -4.91 -2.94
CA GLN A 61 27.93 -6.16 -2.70
C GLN A 61 27.91 -6.61 -1.23
N GLN A 62 27.58 -5.74 -0.28
CA GLN A 62 27.60 -6.05 1.16
C GLN A 62 26.21 -6.19 1.80
N LEU A 63 25.12 -5.87 1.10
CA LEU A 63 23.78 -5.86 1.69
C LEU A 63 22.98 -7.11 1.29
N PRO A 64 22.31 -7.79 2.24
CA PRO A 64 21.54 -8.99 1.94
C PRO A 64 20.34 -8.66 1.03
N HIS A 65 19.94 -9.62 0.20
CA HIS A 65 18.70 -9.52 -0.56
C HIS A 65 17.52 -9.32 0.40
N PHE A 66 16.72 -8.29 0.14
CA PHE A 66 15.51 -7.97 0.90
C PHE A 66 14.27 -8.31 0.07
N THR A 67 13.34 -9.06 0.68
CA THR A 67 12.01 -9.31 0.12
C THR A 67 10.96 -8.77 1.09
N LEU A 68 10.08 -7.92 0.58
CA LEU A 68 8.96 -7.38 1.32
C LEU A 68 7.93 -8.48 1.59
N SER A 69 7.88 -8.94 2.84
CA SER A 69 6.91 -9.93 3.32
C SER A 69 5.50 -9.36 3.56
N LYS A 70 5.24 -8.10 3.22
CA LYS A 70 4.00 -7.38 3.57
C LYS A 70 3.17 -7.14 2.32
N GLN A 71 1.86 -7.36 2.43
CA GLN A 71 0.88 -6.90 1.46
C GLN A 71 0.32 -5.56 1.94
N LEU A 72 0.32 -4.55 1.06
CA LEU A 72 -0.35 -3.28 1.32
C LEU A 72 -1.75 -3.37 0.72
N VAL A 73 -2.78 -3.12 1.51
CA VAL A 73 -4.17 -3.24 1.04
C VAL A 73 -4.86 -1.90 1.22
N PHE A 74 -5.25 -1.31 0.11
CA PHE A 74 -5.92 -0.02 0.03
C PHE A 74 -7.44 -0.24 -0.01
N LEU A 75 -8.19 0.49 0.80
CA LEU A 75 -9.66 0.42 0.86
C LEU A 75 -10.28 1.74 1.30
N ASP A 76 -11.55 1.93 0.93
CA ASP A 76 -12.43 2.92 1.54
C ASP A 76 -13.02 2.34 2.84
N GLY A 77 -12.76 3.00 3.96
CA GLY A 77 -13.25 2.61 5.28
C GLY A 77 -14.69 3.03 5.59
N ASP A 78 -15.34 3.81 4.73
CA ASP A 78 -16.77 4.11 4.82
C ASP A 78 -17.61 3.18 3.91
N ASP A 79 -16.97 2.37 3.05
CA ASP A 79 -17.64 1.45 2.15
C ASP A 79 -17.83 0.06 2.81
N PRO A 80 -19.08 -0.31 3.19
CA PRO A 80 -19.35 -1.57 3.87
C PRO A 80 -19.03 -2.80 3.01
N GLN A 81 -19.17 -2.71 1.68
CA GLN A 81 -18.83 -3.81 0.76
C GLN A 81 -17.32 -4.08 0.80
N GLN A 82 -16.51 -3.03 0.82
CA GLN A 82 -15.05 -3.16 0.94
C GLN A 82 -14.62 -3.72 2.30
N LEU A 83 -15.31 -3.36 3.37
CA LEU A 83 -15.02 -3.89 4.71
C LEU A 83 -15.40 -5.37 4.85
N GLN A 84 -16.50 -5.79 4.20
CA GLN A 84 -16.86 -7.20 4.12
C GLN A 84 -15.85 -7.99 3.29
N TRP A 85 -15.46 -7.46 2.12
CA TRP A 85 -14.39 -8.02 1.30
C TRP A 85 -13.07 -8.15 2.10
N ALA A 86 -12.70 -7.12 2.86
CA ALA A 86 -11.47 -7.10 3.65
C ALA A 86 -11.42 -8.22 4.70
N LYS A 87 -12.55 -8.50 5.38
CA LYS A 87 -12.68 -9.65 6.32
C LYS A 87 -12.44 -10.98 5.61
N THR A 88 -13.11 -11.19 4.47
CA THR A 88 -12.99 -12.40 3.67
C THR A 88 -11.56 -12.59 3.16
N TYR A 89 -10.96 -11.51 2.67
CA TYR A 89 -9.58 -11.49 2.19
C TYR A 89 -8.58 -11.85 3.30
N GLN A 90 -8.71 -11.24 4.48
CA GLN A 90 -7.88 -11.53 5.65
C GLN A 90 -7.92 -13.00 6.03
N ALA A 91 -9.12 -13.59 6.14
CA ALA A 91 -9.29 -14.98 6.50
C ALA A 91 -8.68 -15.93 5.45
N LYS A 92 -8.88 -15.61 4.16
CA LYS A 92 -8.30 -16.38 3.05
C LYS A 92 -6.78 -16.34 3.08
N VAL A 93 -6.18 -15.17 3.28
CA VAL A 93 -4.73 -15.00 3.37
C VAL A 93 -4.16 -15.73 4.59
N ALA A 94 -4.77 -15.57 5.77
CA ALA A 94 -4.32 -16.25 6.98
C ALA A 94 -4.34 -17.78 6.84
N LYS A 95 -5.35 -18.34 6.15
CA LYS A 95 -5.43 -19.78 5.86
C LYS A 95 -4.37 -20.23 4.84
N ALA A 96 -4.11 -19.45 3.81
CA ALA A 96 -3.19 -19.82 2.73
C ALA A 96 -1.72 -19.63 3.12
N ILE A 97 -1.39 -18.53 3.82
CA ILE A 97 -0.03 -18.15 4.20
C ILE A 97 -0.08 -17.57 5.63
N PRO A 98 0.04 -18.40 6.68
CA PRO A 98 -0.14 -17.96 8.06
C PRO A 98 0.80 -16.85 8.54
N THR A 99 1.97 -16.72 7.91
CA THR A 99 2.98 -15.69 8.24
C THR A 99 2.80 -14.39 7.46
N GLN A 100 1.87 -14.34 6.49
CA GLN A 100 1.61 -13.17 5.68
C GLN A 100 1.03 -12.05 6.55
N THR A 101 1.71 -10.91 6.57
CA THR A 101 1.20 -9.72 7.25
C THR A 101 0.52 -8.79 6.24
N ILE A 102 -0.65 -8.29 6.60
CA ILE A 102 -1.38 -7.28 5.83
C ILE A 102 -1.21 -5.91 6.51
N LYS A 103 -0.99 -4.87 5.70
CA LYS A 103 -1.03 -3.47 6.11
C LYS A 103 -2.26 -2.84 5.48
N TRP A 104 -3.30 -2.63 6.30
CA TRP A 104 -4.53 -1.97 5.88
C TRP A 104 -4.33 -0.46 5.81
N ILE A 105 -4.53 0.12 4.62
CA ILE A 105 -4.31 1.53 4.33
C ILE A 105 -5.61 2.13 3.84
N LEU A 106 -6.19 3.02 4.63
CA LEU A 106 -7.42 3.72 4.25
C LEU A 106 -7.14 4.89 3.31
N ILE A 107 -8.04 5.06 2.35
CA ILE A 107 -8.13 6.27 1.51
C ILE A 107 -9.28 7.19 1.93
N ASN A 108 -10.22 6.67 2.72
CA ASN A 108 -11.38 7.37 3.28
C ASN A 108 -11.87 6.60 4.52
N GLY A 109 -12.71 7.24 5.33
CA GLY A 109 -13.33 6.66 6.51
C GLY A 109 -12.55 6.82 7.82
N GLU A 110 -13.15 6.33 8.90
CA GLU A 110 -12.62 6.45 10.26
C GLU A 110 -11.75 5.24 10.64
N PRO A 111 -10.43 5.42 10.89
CA PRO A 111 -9.54 4.31 11.23
C PRO A 111 -9.96 3.53 12.47
N GLU A 112 -10.59 4.18 13.45
CA GLU A 112 -11.06 3.52 14.67
C GLU A 112 -12.21 2.55 14.38
N THR A 113 -13.15 2.95 13.51
CA THR A 113 -14.26 2.10 13.05
C THR A 113 -13.73 0.88 12.32
N VAL A 114 -12.81 1.07 11.37
CA VAL A 114 -12.21 -0.06 10.64
C VAL A 114 -11.37 -0.96 11.55
N PHE A 115 -10.68 -0.39 12.55
CA PHE A 115 -9.95 -1.16 13.56
C PHE A 115 -10.89 -2.10 14.34
N LYS A 116 -12.06 -1.61 14.77
CA LYS A 116 -13.07 -2.42 15.47
C LYS A 116 -13.60 -3.56 14.60
N VAL A 117 -13.63 -3.35 13.28
CA VAL A 117 -14.16 -4.31 12.30
C VAL A 117 -13.15 -5.39 11.92
N LEU A 118 -11.88 -5.02 11.73
CA LEU A 118 -10.83 -5.93 11.24
C LEU A 118 -9.95 -6.49 12.36
N HIS A 119 -9.95 -5.86 13.54
CA HIS A 119 -9.03 -6.13 14.65
C HIS A 119 -7.56 -6.13 14.22
N GLN A 120 -7.20 -5.23 13.31
CA GLN A 120 -5.85 -5.07 12.77
C GLN A 120 -5.41 -3.63 12.85
N ARG A 121 -4.09 -3.41 12.87
CA ARG A 121 -3.54 -2.05 12.81
C ARG A 121 -3.90 -1.39 11.48
N ILE A 122 -4.56 -0.24 11.58
CA ILE A 122 -5.00 0.56 10.43
C ILE A 122 -4.06 1.75 10.23
N TYR A 123 -3.75 2.03 8.96
CA TYR A 123 -3.00 3.19 8.50
C TYR A 123 -3.92 4.02 7.60
N PHE A 124 -3.56 5.28 7.39
CA PHE A 124 -4.28 6.16 6.46
C PHE A 124 -3.25 6.76 5.49
N ASP A 125 -3.52 6.72 4.19
CA ASP A 125 -2.65 7.37 3.20
C ASP A 125 -2.91 8.87 3.19
N GLN A 126 -2.53 9.53 4.28
CA GLN A 126 -2.82 10.94 4.48
C GLN A 126 -2.14 11.75 3.37
N ARG A 127 -2.94 12.49 2.59
CA ARG A 127 -2.52 13.22 1.37
C ARG A 127 -2.24 12.37 0.13
N GLY A 128 -2.47 11.06 0.15
CA GLY A 128 -2.42 10.20 -1.04
C GLY A 128 -1.00 9.92 -1.56
N ASP A 129 0.03 9.99 -0.72
CA ASP A 129 1.42 9.88 -1.17
C ASP A 129 1.76 8.47 -1.68
N ILE A 130 1.26 7.45 -0.99
CA ILE A 130 1.52 6.05 -1.35
C ILE A 130 0.68 5.66 -2.56
N THR A 131 -0.61 6.01 -2.57
CA THR A 131 -1.53 5.76 -3.69
C THR A 131 -1.03 6.41 -4.98
N ARG A 132 -0.55 7.67 -4.95
CA ARG A 132 0.08 8.29 -6.14
C ARG A 132 1.33 7.55 -6.61
N LYS A 133 2.25 7.21 -5.69
CA LYS A 133 3.49 6.49 -6.06
C LYS A 133 3.22 5.12 -6.65
N LEU A 134 2.20 4.42 -6.14
CA LEU A 134 1.77 3.12 -6.62
C LEU A 134 0.73 3.21 -7.74
N THR A 135 0.40 4.42 -8.22
CA THR A 135 -0.58 4.66 -9.29
C THR A 135 -1.96 4.03 -9.04
N VAL A 136 -2.34 3.89 -7.77
CA VAL A 136 -3.66 3.39 -7.37
C VAL A 136 -4.72 4.38 -7.83
N LYS A 137 -5.73 3.88 -8.54
CA LYS A 137 -6.90 4.65 -9.02
C LYS A 137 -8.20 4.12 -8.45
N HIS A 138 -8.26 2.82 -8.18
CA HIS A 138 -9.44 2.17 -7.64
C HIS A 138 -9.12 1.39 -6.36
N VAL A 139 -10.11 1.26 -5.48
CA VAL A 139 -10.05 0.43 -4.27
C VAL A 139 -11.29 -0.45 -4.16
N PRO A 140 -11.19 -1.67 -3.61
CA PRO A 140 -10.04 -2.21 -2.93
C PRO A 140 -8.94 -2.71 -3.87
N THR A 141 -7.68 -2.52 -3.45
CA THR A 141 -6.49 -2.89 -4.20
C THR A 141 -5.42 -3.47 -3.28
N VAL A 142 -4.84 -4.60 -3.68
CA VAL A 142 -3.71 -5.24 -3.00
C VAL A 142 -2.43 -4.96 -3.77
N ALA A 143 -1.43 -4.37 -3.11
CA ALA A 143 -0.07 -4.25 -3.63
C ALA A 143 0.88 -5.21 -2.91
N LYS A 144 1.67 -5.95 -3.68
CA LYS A 144 2.72 -6.85 -3.17
C LYS A 144 3.95 -6.81 -4.06
N GLN A 145 5.10 -7.15 -3.50
CA GLN A 145 6.31 -7.33 -4.30
C GLN A 145 6.18 -8.59 -5.16
N VAL A 146 6.50 -8.48 -6.45
CA VAL A 146 6.73 -9.60 -7.37
C VAL A 146 8.02 -9.29 -8.12
N ASN A 147 9.05 -10.12 -7.92
CA ASN A 147 10.40 -9.86 -8.39
C ASN A 147 10.88 -8.47 -7.90
N THR A 148 11.27 -7.60 -8.83
CA THR A 148 11.76 -6.24 -8.57
C THR A 148 10.68 -5.16 -8.72
N HIS A 149 9.41 -5.55 -8.80
CA HIS A 149 8.27 -4.66 -9.05
C HIS A 149 7.21 -4.77 -7.97
N TRP A 150 6.38 -3.75 -7.86
CA TRP A 150 5.06 -3.90 -7.27
C TRP A 150 4.12 -4.55 -8.28
N GLN A 151 3.35 -5.55 -7.84
CA GLN A 151 2.14 -5.99 -8.51
C GLN A 151 0.94 -5.46 -7.71
N LEU A 152 0.03 -4.78 -8.42
CA LEU A 152 -1.23 -4.31 -7.89
C LEU A 152 -2.36 -5.12 -8.49
N GLN A 153 -3.26 -5.61 -7.65
CA GLN A 153 -4.47 -6.31 -8.04
C GLN A 153 -5.67 -5.58 -7.46
N GLU A 154 -6.56 -5.11 -8.32
CA GLU A 154 -7.83 -4.50 -7.93
C GLU A 154 -8.89 -5.60 -7.74
N PHE A 155 -9.86 -5.37 -6.85
CA PHE A 155 -10.93 -6.32 -6.55
C PHE A 155 -12.29 -5.66 -6.69
N ASP A 156 -13.17 -6.24 -7.50
CA ASP A 156 -14.56 -5.82 -7.58
C ASP A 156 -15.30 -6.26 -6.32
N VAL A 157 -16.06 -5.34 -5.71
CA VAL A 157 -16.87 -5.60 -4.51
C VAL A 157 -18.37 -5.41 -4.76
N SER A 158 -18.78 -5.14 -6.00
CA SER A 158 -20.19 -4.90 -6.36
C SER A 158 -21.14 -6.07 -6.05
N HIS A 159 -20.59 -7.27 -5.83
CA HIS A 159 -21.31 -8.48 -5.46
C HIS A 159 -21.30 -8.76 -3.95
N GLU A 160 -20.54 -8.00 -3.17
CA GLU A 160 -20.54 -8.11 -1.71
C GLU A 160 -21.87 -7.58 -1.16
N LYS A 161 -22.41 -8.29 -0.18
CA LYS A 161 -23.66 -7.85 0.46
C LYS A 161 -23.39 -6.57 1.24
N ASP A 162 -24.24 -5.56 1.05
CA ASP A 162 -24.31 -4.39 1.92
C ASP A 162 -24.92 -4.79 3.27
N THR A 163 -24.12 -5.50 4.07
CA THR A 163 -24.49 -5.90 5.43
C THR A 163 -23.97 -4.84 6.37
N PRO A 164 -24.83 -4.18 7.17
CA PRO A 164 -24.37 -3.23 8.16
C PRO A 164 -23.34 -3.90 9.07
N LEU A 165 -22.21 -3.23 9.25
CA LEU A 165 -21.21 -3.68 10.21
C LEU A 165 -21.84 -3.58 11.59
N SER A 166 -22.24 -4.74 12.13
CA SER A 166 -22.81 -4.84 13.47
C SER A 166 -21.87 -4.17 14.48
N GLN A 167 -22.44 -3.29 15.31
CA GLN A 167 -21.74 -2.53 16.35
C GLN A 167 -21.07 -3.42 17.40
#